data_AF-A0A161LJ79-F1
#
_entry.id   AF-A0A161LJ79-F1
#
_cell.length_a   1.000
_cell.length_b   1.000
_cell.length_c   1.000
_cell.angle_alpha   90.00
_cell.angle_beta   90.00
_cell.angle_gamma   90.00
#
_symmetry.space_group_name_H-M   'P 1'
#
loop_
_entity.id
_entity.type
_entity.pdbx_description
1 polymer ?
#
loop_
_entity_poly.entity_id
_entity_poly.type
_entity_poly.pdbx_seq_one_letter_code
_entity_poly.pdbx_strand_id
1 'polypeptide(L)'
;MSTLIRESAAVLVAQSGLPDDHPIKALPGLTWHATKPLEKANPPIIMVEDLAARTDDELLQIPQFGQRRLDMVKSALLAALTEIAEKREQEHT
;
A
#
# COMPACT_ATOMS: atom_id res chain seq x y z
N MET A 1 25.65 -0.58 -5.99
CA MET A 1 24.63 -0.49 -7.05
C MET A 1 23.29 -0.37 -6.35
N SER A 2 22.90 0.86 -5.94
CA SER A 2 21.60 1.07 -5.32
C SER A 2 20.58 1.10 -6.44
N THR A 3 20.02 -0.07 -6.76
CA THR A 3 18.76 -0.14 -7.49
C THR A 3 17.74 0.63 -6.67
N LEU A 4 17.50 1.88 -7.06
CA LEU A 4 16.24 2.57 -6.87
C LEU A 4 15.21 1.72 -7.59
N ILE A 5 14.81 0.59 -6.98
CA ILE A 5 13.68 -0.18 -7.44
C ILE A 5 12.55 0.82 -7.31
N ARG A 6 11.91 1.16 -8.42
CA ARG A 6 10.61 1.79 -8.42
C ARG A 6 9.66 0.74 -7.86
N GLU A 7 9.70 0.53 -6.53
CA GLU A 7 9.02 -0.59 -5.89
C GLU A 7 7.53 -0.45 -6.18
N SER A 8 6.98 -1.49 -6.79
CA SER A 8 5.55 -1.58 -7.00
C SER A 8 4.85 -1.70 -5.66
N ALA A 9 3.58 -1.28 -5.63
CA ALA A 9 2.81 -1.36 -4.39
C ALA A 9 2.80 -2.79 -3.82
N ALA A 10 2.75 -3.81 -4.68
CA ALA A 10 2.82 -5.22 -4.28
C ALA A 10 4.13 -5.60 -3.55
N VAL A 11 5.28 -5.08 -4.00
CA VAL A 11 6.56 -5.34 -3.33
C VAL A 11 6.59 -4.68 -1.96
N LEU A 12 6.10 -3.44 -1.87
CA LEU A 12 6.02 -2.71 -0.60
C LEU A 12 5.09 -3.39 0.40
N VAL A 13 3.97 -3.95 -0.05
CA VAL A 13 3.09 -4.78 0.79
C VAL A 13 3.86 -5.97 1.36
N ALA A 14 4.52 -6.75 0.49
CA ALA A 14 5.28 -7.93 0.92
C ALA A 14 6.40 -7.58 1.91
N GLN A 15 7.03 -6.42 1.75
CA GLN A 15 8.06 -5.93 2.68
C GLN A 15 7.49 -5.38 3.99
N SER A 16 6.33 -4.71 3.94
CA SER A 16 5.72 -4.06 5.10
C SER A 16 5.50 -4.99 6.29
N GLY A 17 5.32 -6.30 6.03
CA GLY A 17 5.01 -7.27 7.08
C GLY A 17 3.62 -7.07 7.69
N LEU A 18 2.75 -6.30 7.01
CA LEU A 18 1.34 -6.19 7.34
C LEU A 18 0.64 -7.52 7.05
N PRO A 19 -0.36 -7.91 7.87
CA PRO A 19 -1.15 -9.08 7.59
C PRO A 19 -2.04 -8.84 6.36
N ASP A 20 -2.33 -9.92 5.63
CA ASP A 20 -3.10 -9.90 4.38
C ASP A 20 -4.51 -9.32 4.55
N ASP A 21 -5.11 -9.56 5.73
CA ASP A 21 -6.42 -9.04 6.13
C ASP A 21 -6.41 -7.57 6.61
N HIS A 22 -5.24 -6.92 6.56
CA HIS A 22 -5.12 -5.53 6.96
C HIS A 22 -5.86 -4.62 5.97
N PRO A 23 -6.78 -3.76 6.43
CA PRO A 23 -7.52 -2.89 5.54
C PRO A 23 -6.65 -1.71 5.06
N ILE A 24 -6.65 -1.43 3.75
CA ILE A 24 -5.82 -0.38 3.13
C ILE A 24 -6.13 1.01 3.74
N LYS A 25 -7.38 1.25 4.14
CA LYS A 25 -7.80 2.50 4.81
C LYS A 25 -7.17 2.72 6.18
N ALA A 26 -6.61 1.69 6.80
CA ALA A 26 -5.90 1.79 8.08
C ALA A 26 -4.42 2.14 7.91
N LEU A 27 -3.92 2.18 6.67
CA LEU A 27 -2.55 2.58 6.40
C LEU A 27 -2.33 4.06 6.78
N PRO A 28 -1.19 4.36 7.42
CA PRO A 28 -0.88 5.71 7.89
C PRO A 28 -0.74 6.69 6.71
N GLY A 29 -1.39 7.84 6.80
CA GLY A 29 -1.33 8.90 5.78
C GLY A 29 -2.20 8.68 4.54
N LEU A 30 -2.95 7.58 4.47
CA LEU A 30 -3.89 7.33 3.38
C LEU A 30 -5.21 8.09 3.62
N THR A 31 -5.67 8.84 2.62
CA THR A 31 -6.93 9.58 2.72
C THR A 31 -8.09 8.83 2.09
N TRP A 32 -9.32 9.16 2.50
CA TRP A 32 -10.55 8.65 1.89
C TRP A 32 -10.58 8.82 0.35
N HIS A 33 -9.98 9.89 -0.17
CA HIS A 33 -9.92 10.14 -1.61
C HIS A 33 -8.96 9.19 -2.36
N ALA A 34 -8.00 8.59 -1.67
CA ALA A 34 -7.10 7.57 -2.22
C ALA A 34 -7.75 6.17 -2.19
N THR A 35 -8.49 5.83 -1.12
CA THR A 35 -9.17 4.52 -1.01
C THR A 35 -10.43 4.42 -1.85
N LYS A 36 -11.20 5.50 -2.01
CA LYS A 36 -12.52 5.45 -2.66
C LYS A 36 -12.53 4.85 -4.07
N PRO A 37 -11.59 5.19 -4.96
CA PRO A 37 -11.53 4.58 -6.29
C PRO A 37 -11.17 3.09 -6.23
N LEU A 38 -10.32 2.68 -5.28
CA LEU A 38 -9.93 1.28 -5.05
C LEU A 38 -11.11 0.43 -4.58
N GLU A 39 -11.91 0.94 -3.63
CA GLU A 39 -13.15 0.28 -3.18
C GLU A 39 -14.19 0.12 -4.30
N LYS A 40 -14.15 1.02 -5.29
CA LYS A 40 -15.06 1.00 -6.45
C LYS A 40 -14.51 0.22 -7.64
N ALA A 41 -13.27 -0.28 -7.56
CA ALA A 41 -12.71 -1.13 -8.59
C ALA A 41 -13.51 -2.44 -8.69
N ASN A 42 -13.39 -3.13 -9.82
CA ASN A 42 -13.98 -4.44 -10.01
C ASN A 42 -12.90 -5.46 -10.39
N PRO A 43 -12.53 -6.39 -9.50
CA PRO A 43 -12.97 -6.54 -8.11
C PRO A 43 -12.55 -5.37 -7.19
N PRO A 44 -13.27 -5.14 -6.07
CA PRO A 44 -12.94 -4.08 -5.13
C PRO A 44 -11.63 -4.38 -4.40
N ILE A 45 -10.82 -3.34 -4.19
CA ILE A 45 -9.51 -3.43 -3.55
C ILE A 45 -9.64 -2.77 -2.18
N ILE A 46 -9.78 -3.58 -1.13
CA ILE A 46 -10.11 -3.13 0.24
C ILE A 46 -9.03 -3.54 1.23
N MET A 47 -8.44 -4.71 1.01
CA MET A 47 -7.41 -5.30 1.85
C MET A 47 -6.01 -5.18 1.22
N VAL A 48 -4.99 -5.26 2.07
CA VAL A 48 -3.59 -5.19 1.66
C VAL A 48 -3.24 -6.34 0.69
N GLU A 49 -3.84 -7.52 0.85
CA GLU A 49 -3.72 -8.64 -0.11
C GLU A 49 -4.26 -8.30 -1.50
N ASP A 50 -5.39 -7.57 -1.60
CA ASP A 50 -5.97 -7.17 -2.89
C ASP A 50 -5.02 -6.24 -3.64
N LEU A 51 -4.31 -5.40 -2.88
CA LEU A 51 -3.32 -4.46 -3.38
C LEU A 51 -2.04 -5.19 -3.83
N ALA A 52 -1.63 -6.22 -3.09
CA ALA A 52 -0.50 -7.09 -3.47
C ALA A 52 -0.77 -7.95 -4.70
N ALA A 53 -2.03 -8.35 -4.89
CA ALA A 53 -2.47 -9.12 -6.06
C ALA A 53 -2.48 -8.29 -7.36
N ARG A 54 -2.24 -6.96 -7.29
CA ARG A 54 -2.31 -6.04 -8.42
C ARG A 54 -0.98 -5.36 -8.71
N THR A 55 -0.73 -5.17 -9.99
CA THR A 55 0.39 -4.37 -10.47
C THR A 55 0.05 -2.88 -10.45
N ASP A 56 1.08 -2.03 -10.41
CA ASP A 56 0.91 -0.58 -10.49
C ASP A 56 0.15 -0.17 -11.76
N ASP A 57 0.44 -0.81 -12.89
CA ASP A 57 -0.23 -0.53 -14.16
C ASP A 57 -1.73 -0.86 -14.08
N GLU A 58 -2.11 -2.00 -13.49
CA GLU A 58 -3.53 -2.33 -13.26
C GLU A 58 -4.21 -1.33 -12.34
N LEU A 59 -3.54 -0.88 -11.28
CA LEU A 59 -4.07 0.14 -10.38
C LEU A 59 -4.30 1.46 -11.14
N LEU A 60 -3.37 1.85 -12.02
CA LEU A 60 -3.49 3.05 -12.85
C LEU A 60 -4.58 2.96 -13.92
N GLN A 61 -5.04 1.75 -14.28
CA GLN A 61 -6.21 1.56 -15.14
C GLN A 61 -7.54 1.78 -14.41
N ILE A 62 -7.55 1.81 -13.07
CA ILE A 62 -8.79 2.00 -12.31
C ILE A 62 -9.34 3.41 -12.57
N PRO A 63 -10.62 3.55 -12.96
CA PRO A 63 -11.23 4.86 -13.17
C PRO A 63 -11.12 5.73 -11.92
N GLN A 64 -10.68 6.99 -12.10
CA GLN A 64 -10.44 7.92 -11.00
C GLN A 64 -9.33 7.45 -10.05
N PHE A 65 -8.51 6.47 -10.40
CA PHE A 65 -7.22 6.22 -9.77
C PHE A 65 -6.12 6.72 -10.70
N GLY A 66 -5.08 7.33 -10.17
CA GLY A 66 -4.03 7.92 -10.98
C GLY A 66 -2.72 8.00 -10.21
N GLN A 67 -1.65 8.41 -10.88
CA GLN A 67 -0.29 8.36 -10.34
C GLN A 67 -0.19 8.96 -8.94
N ARG A 68 -0.80 10.13 -8.71
CA ARG A 68 -0.78 10.79 -7.39
C ARG A 68 -1.37 9.93 -6.27
N ARG A 69 -2.44 9.17 -6.54
CA ARG A 69 -3.05 8.26 -5.56
C ARG A 69 -2.21 7.02 -5.35
N LEU A 70 -1.61 6.49 -6.42
CA LEU A 70 -0.64 5.40 -6.33
C LEU A 70 0.56 5.79 -5.46
N ASP A 71 1.11 6.99 -5.66
CA ASP A 71 2.25 7.49 -4.88
C ASP A 71 1.87 7.66 -3.39
N MET A 72 0.63 8.07 -3.09
CA MET A 72 0.12 8.11 -1.71
C MET A 72 0.03 6.71 -1.09
N VAL A 73 -0.46 5.72 -1.84
CA VAL A 73 -0.52 4.32 -1.37
C VAL A 73 0.88 3.80 -1.05
N LYS A 74 1.84 3.99 -1.96
CA LYS A 74 3.23 3.56 -1.74
C LYS A 74 3.86 4.25 -0.53
N SER A 75 3.63 5.56 -0.39
CA SER A 75 4.14 6.33 0.75
C SER A 75 3.57 5.81 2.08
N ALA A 76 2.29 5.44 2.10
CA ALA A 76 1.65 4.87 3.28
C ALA A 76 2.17 3.48 3.64
N LEU A 77 2.44 2.63 2.63
CA LEU A 77 3.07 1.32 2.83
C LEU A 77 4.49 1.44 3.41
N LEU A 78 5.28 2.40 2.90
CA LEU A 78 6.60 2.71 3.44
C LEU A 78 6.54 3.24 4.88
N ALA A 79 5.55 4.09 5.18
CA ALA A 79 5.32 4.57 6.54
C ALA A 79 4.93 3.41 7.48
N ALA A 80 4.06 2.51 7.04
CA ALA A 80 3.69 1.32 7.81
C ALA A 80 4.88 0.40 8.07
N LEU A 81 5.76 0.18 7.07
CA LEU A 81 7.01 -0.57 7.24
C LEU A 81 7.88 0.06 8.34
N THR A 82 8.03 1.38 8.33
CA THR A 82 8.82 2.11 9.34
C THR A 82 8.21 1.95 10.73
N GLU A 83 6.90 2.14 10.89
CA GLU A 83 6.22 1.97 12.19
C GLU A 83 6.34 0.54 12.73
N ILE A 84 6.28 -0.48 11.87
CA ILE A 84 6.44 -1.87 12.27
C ILE A 84 7.89 -2.15 12.69
N ALA A 85 8.87 -1.60 11.99
CA ALA A 85 10.28 -1.71 12.36
C ALA A 85 10.53 -1.07 13.74
N GLU A 86 10.00 0.13 13.98
CA GLU A 86 10.11 0.83 15.26
C GLU A 86 9.43 0.06 16.41
N LYS A 87 8.24 -0.50 16.18
CA LYS A 87 7.55 -1.31 17.20
C LYS A 87 8.32 -2.58 17.56
N ARG A 88 8.92 -3.26 16.57
CA ARG A 88 9.72 -4.47 16.81
C ARG A 88 10.98 -4.19 17.63
N GLU A 89 11.56 -3.00 17.51
CA GLU A 89 12.71 -2.60 18.32
C GLU A 89 12.29 -2.29 19.77
N GLN A 90 11.08 -1.76 19.98
CA GLN A 90 10.54 -1.46 21.31
C GLN A 90 10.06 -2.70 22.10
N GLU A 91 9.61 -3.77 21.42
CA GLU A 91 9.22 -5.03 22.09
C GLU A 91 10.41 -5.90 22.54
N HIS A 92 11.64 -5.50 22.21
CA HIS A 92 12.87 -6.24 22.59
C HIS A 92 13.67 -5.58 23.73
N THR A 93 13.09 -4.59 24.43
CA THR A 93 13.70 -3.92 25.58
C THR A 93 12.94 -4.24 26.86
#